data_AF-A0A7S0QL02-F1
#
_entry.id   AF-A0A7S0QL02-F1
#
_cell.length_a   1.000
_cell.length_b   1.000
_cell.length_c   1.000
_cell.angle_alpha   90.00
_cell.angle_beta   90.00
_cell.angle_gamma   90.00
#
_symmetry.space_group_name_H-M   'P 1'
#
loop_
_entity.id
_entity.type
_entity.pdbx_description
1 polymer ?
#
loop_
_entity_poly.entity_id
_entity_poly.type
_entity_poly.pdbx_seq_one_letter_code
_entity_poly.pdbx_strand_id
1 'polypeptide(L)'
;IAIVTAGMRIRLESAPTGLVVAESGLAFGGMAASTVCAKRTEAFLVGKPLAMDTIWAALDILPDDLPLEPGAPGGMIEFRRTASAGFLFKFWMLVMAKAAPELVDPADMCAAAPYHRPVSKGLQHYKETGDRIIVDQSLGPFKVKGGVGKSVKHLCA
;
A
#
# COMPACT_ATOMS: atom_id res chain seq x y z
N ILE A 1 -13.75 0.70 -2.80
CA ILE A 1 -13.17 1.46 -3.93
C ILE A 1 -11.92 2.15 -3.41
N ALA A 2 -10.82 2.10 -4.16
CA ALA A 2 -9.58 2.77 -3.76
C ALA A 2 -9.70 4.29 -3.93
N ILE A 3 -9.15 5.05 -2.98
CA ILE A 3 -9.18 6.53 -3.01
C ILE A 3 -8.23 7.05 -4.09
N VAL A 4 -7.01 6.49 -4.16
CA VAL A 4 -6.05 6.69 -5.24
C VAL A 4 -5.53 5.31 -5.65
N THR A 5 -5.36 5.09 -6.94
CA THR A 5 -4.66 3.93 -7.50
C THR A 5 -3.56 4.40 -8.43
N ALA A 6 -2.53 3.58 -8.61
CA ALA A 6 -1.49 3.85 -9.59
C ALA A 6 -1.05 2.58 -10.31
N GLY A 7 -0.71 2.73 -11.59
CA GLY A 7 -0.02 1.73 -12.41
C GLY A 7 1.24 2.37 -12.97
N MET A 8 2.40 1.74 -12.77
CA MET A 8 3.69 2.31 -13.11
C MET A 8 4.59 1.29 -13.80
N ARG A 9 5.35 1.75 -14.79
CA ARG A 9 6.33 0.96 -15.54
C ARG A 9 7.52 1.84 -15.89
N ILE A 10 8.73 1.32 -15.70
CA ILE A 10 9.93 1.91 -16.28
C ILE A 10 10.74 0.83 -17.00
N ARG A 11 11.38 1.21 -18.10
CA ARG A 11 12.38 0.37 -18.79
C ARG A 11 13.75 0.99 -18.51
N LEU A 12 14.66 0.20 -17.97
CA LEU A 12 16.03 0.62 -17.70
C LEU A 12 16.94 0.15 -18.84
N GLU A 13 17.95 0.95 -19.13
CA GLU A 13 19.04 0.62 -20.05
C GLU A 13 20.38 0.85 -19.36
N SER A 14 21.38 0.07 -19.77
CA SER A 14 22.75 0.20 -19.26
C SER A 14 23.47 1.30 -20.02
N ALA A 15 24.03 2.26 -19.28
CA ALA A 15 24.90 3.30 -19.79
C ALA A 15 26.28 3.21 -19.11
N PRO A 16 27.34 3.85 -19.66
CA PRO A 16 28.67 3.84 -19.06
C PRO A 16 28.70 4.36 -17.62
N THR A 17 27.75 5.21 -17.25
CA THR A 17 27.62 5.84 -15.93
C THR A 17 26.63 5.13 -15.00
N GLY A 18 26.06 3.99 -15.41
CA GLY A 18 25.09 3.21 -14.63
C GLY A 18 23.75 3.00 -15.36
N LEU A 19 22.71 2.67 -14.60
CA LEU A 19 21.37 2.45 -15.14
C LEU A 19 20.65 3.77 -15.40
N VAL A 20 20.05 3.89 -16.58
CA VAL A 20 19.26 5.05 -17.01
C VAL A 20 17.85 4.64 -17.39
N VAL A 21 16.89 5.53 -17.21
CA VAL A 21 15.49 5.31 -17.61
C VAL A 21 15.35 5.52 -19.12
N ALA A 22 15.07 4.46 -19.86
CA ALA A 22 14.81 4.53 -21.30
C ALA A 22 13.35 4.84 -21.62
N GLU A 23 12.43 4.33 -20.80
CA GLU A 23 11.00 4.62 -20.92
C GLU A 23 10.36 4.72 -19.55
N SER A 24 9.30 5.53 -19.45
CA SER A 24 8.47 5.68 -18.26
C SER A 24 6.99 5.70 -18.63
N GLY A 25 6.16 5.10 -17.79
CA GLY A 25 4.71 5.15 -17.86
C GLY A 25 4.12 5.19 -16.46
N LEU A 26 3.38 6.24 -16.14
CA LEU A 26 2.83 6.55 -14.82
C LEU A 26 1.36 6.92 -14.95
N ALA A 27 0.47 6.02 -14.57
CA ALA A 27 -0.99 6.22 -14.62
C ALA A 27 -1.58 6.26 -13.21
N PHE A 28 -2.52 7.17 -12.96
CA PHE A 28 -3.18 7.38 -11.68
C PHE A 28 -4.70 7.37 -11.83
N GLY A 29 -5.37 6.65 -10.93
CA GLY A 29 -6.82 6.67 -10.75
C GLY A 29 -7.20 7.39 -9.45
N GLY A 30 -8.39 7.98 -9.39
CA GLY A 30 -8.85 8.76 -8.22
C GLY A 30 -8.25 10.17 -8.13
N MET A 31 -7.46 10.58 -9.14
CA MET A 31 -6.90 11.93 -9.25
C MET A 31 -7.69 12.84 -10.20
N ALA A 32 -8.56 12.28 -11.05
CA ALA A 32 -9.49 13.00 -11.90
C ALA A 32 -10.78 12.19 -12.11
N ALA A 33 -11.70 12.69 -12.94
CA ALA A 33 -12.92 11.96 -13.31
C ALA A 33 -12.64 10.64 -14.06
N SER A 34 -11.49 10.56 -14.72
CA SER A 34 -10.96 9.35 -15.38
C SER A 34 -9.52 9.07 -14.93
N THR A 35 -8.99 7.92 -15.33
CA THR A 35 -7.55 7.64 -15.21
C THR A 35 -6.75 8.68 -16.00
N VAL A 36 -5.66 9.17 -15.41
CA VAL A 36 -4.76 10.15 -16.01
C VAL A 36 -3.33 9.65 -16.00
N CYS A 37 -2.53 10.06 -17.00
CA CYS A 37 -1.11 9.76 -17.06
C CYS A 37 -0.29 11.00 -16.71
N ALA A 38 0.75 10.84 -15.90
CA ALA A 38 1.65 11.92 -15.52
C ALA A 38 2.71 12.16 -16.61
N LYS A 39 2.29 12.73 -17.74
CA LYS A 39 3.09 12.83 -18.96
C LYS A 39 4.32 13.70 -18.79
N ARG A 40 4.25 14.76 -17.99
CA ARG A 40 5.39 15.63 -17.74
C ARG A 40 6.43 14.93 -16.86
N THR A 41 6.00 14.25 -15.80
CA THR A 41 6.88 13.44 -14.96
C THR A 41 7.46 12.26 -15.72
N GLU A 42 6.66 11.57 -16.56
CA GLU A 42 7.14 10.50 -17.46
C GLU A 42 8.28 11.00 -18.35
N ALA A 43 8.07 12.13 -19.04
CA ALA A 43 9.07 12.71 -19.93
C ALA A 43 10.32 13.19 -19.17
N PHE A 44 10.16 13.76 -17.97
CA PHE A 44 11.27 14.17 -17.13
C PHE A 44 12.18 13.00 -16.74
N LEU A 45 11.59 11.84 -16.44
CA LEU A 45 12.34 10.65 -16.02
C LEU A 45 13.17 10.05 -17.16
N VAL A 46 12.71 10.13 -18.40
CA VAL A 46 13.44 9.56 -19.55
C VAL A 46 14.82 10.22 -19.69
N GLY A 47 15.86 9.38 -19.81
CA GLY A 47 17.26 9.78 -19.87
C GLY A 47 17.90 10.09 -18.51
N LYS A 48 17.15 10.04 -17.41
CA LYS A 48 17.71 10.28 -16.06
C LYS A 48 18.33 9.01 -15.47
N PRO A 49 19.36 9.15 -14.63
CA PRO A 49 19.93 8.02 -13.91
C PRO A 49 18.95 7.50 -12.85
N LEU A 50 19.05 6.20 -12.56
CA LEU A 50 18.39 5.58 -11.41
C LEU A 50 19.09 6.01 -10.12
N ALA A 51 18.67 7.15 -9.56
CA ALA A 51 19.25 7.78 -8.37
C ALA A 51 18.17 8.45 -7.49
N MET A 52 18.52 8.75 -6.24
CA MET A 52 17.62 9.45 -5.29
C MET A 52 17.27 10.86 -5.75
N ASP A 53 18.23 11.62 -6.25
CA ASP A 53 17.99 12.99 -6.72
C ASP A 53 16.97 13.04 -7.88
N THR A 54 16.98 12.00 -8.72
CA THR A 54 16.00 11.86 -9.82
C THR A 54 14.58 11.74 -9.28
N ILE A 55 14.35 10.92 -8.25
CA ILE A 55 13.00 10.75 -7.69
C ILE A 55 12.55 11.99 -6.91
N TRP A 56 13.43 12.66 -6.18
CA TRP A 56 13.08 13.92 -5.49
C TRP A 56 12.63 14.99 -6.48
N ALA A 57 13.39 15.19 -7.55
CA ALA A 57 13.01 16.12 -8.60
C ALA A 57 11.71 15.70 -9.34
N ALA A 58 11.49 14.39 -9.54
CA ALA A 58 10.26 13.89 -10.14
C ALA A 58 9.02 14.13 -9.25
N LEU A 59 9.18 14.04 -7.92
CA LEU A 59 8.12 14.31 -6.95
C LEU A 59 7.72 15.80 -6.92
N ASP A 60 8.66 16.71 -7.20
CA ASP A 60 8.36 18.14 -7.33
C ASP A 60 7.59 18.47 -8.62
N ILE A 61 7.75 17.65 -9.68
CA ILE A 61 7.07 17.83 -10.97
C ILE A 61 5.68 17.19 -10.98
N LEU A 62 5.49 16.09 -10.25
CA LEU A 62 4.24 15.32 -10.23
C LEU A 62 2.96 16.14 -9.97
N PRO A 63 2.94 17.16 -9.08
CA PRO A 63 1.76 17.99 -8.85
C PRO A 63 1.24 18.70 -10.11
N ASP A 64 2.12 19.03 -11.05
CA ASP A 64 1.75 19.70 -12.30
C ASP A 64 0.92 18.78 -13.21
N ASP A 65 1.15 17.47 -13.15
CA ASP A 65 0.40 16.45 -13.89
C ASP A 65 -0.91 16.06 -13.17
N LEU A 66 -0.97 16.24 -11.85
CA LEU A 66 -2.08 15.80 -11.00
C LEU A 66 -2.70 16.98 -10.21
N PRO A 67 -3.16 18.06 -10.88
CA PRO A 67 -3.75 19.20 -10.21
C PRO A 67 -5.05 18.79 -9.50
N LEU A 68 -5.19 19.24 -8.25
CA LEU A 68 -6.40 19.02 -7.45
C LEU A 68 -6.84 20.30 -6.77
N GLU A 69 -7.98 20.83 -7.19
CA GLU A 69 -8.54 22.03 -6.59
C GLU A 69 -9.07 21.80 -5.17
N PRO A 70 -9.00 22.83 -4.28
CA PRO A 70 -9.70 22.82 -3.02
C PRO A 70 -11.21 22.62 -3.26
N GLY A 71 -11.76 21.49 -2.79
CA GLY A 71 -13.16 21.13 -3.01
C GLY A 71 -13.43 20.15 -4.15
N ALA A 72 -12.40 19.56 -4.76
CA ALA A 72 -12.61 18.51 -5.74
C ALA A 72 -13.46 17.34 -5.17
N PRO A 73 -14.36 16.74 -5.97
CA PRO A 73 -15.20 15.62 -5.54
C PRO A 73 -14.38 14.47 -4.92
N GLY A 74 -14.95 13.83 -3.90
CA GLY A 74 -14.29 12.79 -3.10
C GLY A 74 -13.49 13.31 -1.91
N GLY A 75 -13.24 14.63 -1.84
CA GLY A 75 -12.53 15.24 -0.72
C GLY A 75 -11.10 14.70 -0.54
N MET A 76 -10.59 14.77 0.70
CA MET A 76 -9.28 14.22 1.09
C MET A 76 -8.13 14.68 0.18
N ILE A 77 -8.12 15.96 -0.19
CA ILE A 77 -7.22 16.51 -1.22
C ILE A 77 -5.74 16.31 -0.85
N GLU A 78 -5.36 16.72 0.36
CA GLU A 78 -3.99 16.56 0.86
C GLU A 78 -3.58 15.09 0.90
N PHE A 79 -4.46 14.22 1.39
CA PHE A 79 -4.21 12.79 1.41
C PHE A 79 -4.00 12.22 0.00
N ARG A 80 -4.81 12.61 -0.99
CA ARG A 80 -4.69 12.14 -2.37
C ARG A 80 -3.39 12.59 -3.04
N ARG A 81 -2.99 13.85 -2.79
CA ARG A 81 -1.70 14.39 -3.24
C ARG A 81 -0.54 13.59 -2.63
N THR A 82 -0.54 13.40 -1.32
CA THR A 82 0.49 12.63 -0.60
C THR A 82 0.49 11.16 -1.02
N ALA A 83 -0.66 10.54 -1.24
CA ALA A 83 -0.75 9.15 -1.69
C ALA A 83 -0.16 8.96 -3.09
N SER A 84 -0.42 9.89 -4.01
CA SER A 84 0.13 9.84 -5.38
C SER A 84 1.65 9.96 -5.38
N ALA A 85 2.18 10.93 -4.63
CA ALA A 85 3.61 11.09 -4.41
C ALA A 85 4.23 9.85 -3.74
N GLY A 86 3.58 9.32 -2.71
CA GLY A 86 4.01 8.12 -2.00
C GLY A 86 4.03 6.86 -2.89
N PHE A 87 3.09 6.72 -3.81
CA PHE A 87 3.13 5.62 -4.79
C PHE A 87 4.31 5.74 -5.74
N LEU A 88 4.61 6.93 -6.24
CA LEU A 88 5.75 7.15 -7.12
C LEU A 88 7.08 6.87 -6.39
N PHE A 89 7.21 7.37 -5.16
CA PHE A 89 8.37 7.10 -4.31
C PHE A 89 8.54 5.59 -4.04
N LYS A 90 7.49 4.90 -3.59
CA LYS A 90 7.54 3.46 -3.31
C LYS A 90 7.86 2.64 -4.55
N PHE A 91 7.30 3.02 -5.70
CA PHE A 91 7.62 2.36 -6.96
C PHE A 91 9.10 2.55 -7.33
N TRP A 92 9.65 3.76 -7.18
CA TRP A 92 11.06 4.02 -7.41
C TRP A 92 11.96 3.18 -6.49
N MET A 93 11.63 3.16 -5.19
CA MET A 93 12.33 2.32 -4.20
C MET A 93 12.26 0.83 -4.57
N LEU A 94 11.10 0.34 -5.02
CA LEU A 94 10.95 -1.04 -5.49
C LEU A 94 11.85 -1.34 -6.70
N VAL A 95 12.00 -0.40 -7.64
CA VAL A 95 12.88 -0.59 -8.80
C VAL A 95 14.35 -0.55 -8.38
N MET A 96 14.75 0.41 -7.55
CA MET A 96 16.12 0.48 -7.03
C MET A 96 16.49 -0.80 -6.26
N ALA A 97 15.64 -1.26 -5.35
CA ALA A 97 15.87 -2.49 -4.58
C ALA A 97 16.00 -3.75 -5.46
N LYS A 98 15.45 -3.75 -6.68
CA LYS A 98 15.55 -4.87 -7.62
C LYS A 98 16.73 -4.76 -8.57
N ALA A 99 17.05 -3.55 -9.04
CA ALA A 99 18.01 -3.33 -10.11
C ALA A 99 19.41 -2.91 -9.61
N ALA A 100 19.47 -2.22 -8.47
CA ALA A 100 20.69 -1.71 -7.85
C ALA A 100 20.50 -1.61 -6.31
N PRO A 101 20.30 -2.74 -5.60
CA PRO A 101 20.03 -2.76 -4.17
C PRO A 101 21.13 -2.10 -3.32
N GLU A 102 22.37 -2.07 -3.81
CA GLU A 102 23.50 -1.40 -3.19
C GLU A 102 23.37 0.13 -3.12
N LEU A 103 22.48 0.72 -3.91
CA LEU A 103 22.22 2.16 -3.92
C LEU A 103 21.10 2.57 -2.95
N VAL A 104 20.46 1.62 -2.26
CA VAL A 104 19.36 1.89 -1.33
C VAL A 104 19.89 1.83 0.10
N ASP A 105 19.60 2.87 0.89
CA ASP A 105 19.90 2.86 2.32
C ASP A 105 19.14 1.69 2.99
N PRO A 106 19.81 0.85 3.81
CA PRO A 106 19.15 -0.20 4.57
C PRO A 106 17.92 0.26 5.37
N ALA A 107 17.89 1.50 5.85
CA ALA A 107 16.75 2.08 6.54
C ALA A 107 15.52 2.26 5.63
N ASP A 108 15.74 2.52 4.35
CA ASP A 108 14.70 2.81 3.35
C ASP A 108 14.21 1.55 2.61
N MET A 109 14.87 0.41 2.78
CA MET A 109 14.50 -0.86 2.15
C MET A 109 13.05 -1.29 2.45
N CYS A 110 12.52 -0.91 3.61
CA CYS A 110 11.13 -1.21 3.97
C CYS A 110 10.10 -0.50 3.06
N ALA A 111 10.48 0.61 2.41
CA ALA A 111 9.60 1.33 1.49
C ALA A 111 9.28 0.52 0.22
N ALA A 112 10.22 -0.32 -0.21
CA ALA A 112 10.06 -1.24 -1.34
C ALA A 112 9.28 -2.52 -0.98
N ALA A 113 9.14 -2.83 0.31
CA ALA A 113 8.52 -4.08 0.77
C ALA A 113 7.00 -4.06 0.58
N PRO A 114 6.42 -5.04 -0.15
CA PRO A 114 4.97 -5.19 -0.21
C PRO A 114 4.40 -5.51 1.18
N TYR A 115 3.25 -4.93 1.51
CA TYR A 115 2.56 -5.29 2.74
C TYR A 115 1.99 -6.71 2.65
N HIS A 116 2.33 -7.54 3.61
CA HIS A 116 1.75 -8.87 3.80
C HIS A 116 1.10 -8.97 5.18
N ARG A 117 -0.19 -9.27 5.23
CA ARG A 117 -0.93 -9.44 6.49
C ARG A 117 -0.63 -10.82 7.09
N PRO A 118 -0.02 -10.92 8.28
CA PRO A 118 0.19 -12.21 8.92
C PRO A 118 -1.13 -12.84 9.38
N VAL A 119 -1.10 -14.16 9.60
CA VAL A 119 -2.25 -14.89 10.19
C VAL A 119 -2.61 -14.29 11.55
N SER A 120 -3.90 -14.04 11.76
CA SER A 120 -4.40 -13.44 13.00
C SER A 120 -4.22 -14.40 14.18
N LYS A 121 -3.82 -13.87 15.33
CA LYS A 121 -3.70 -14.60 16.60
C LYS A 121 -4.50 -13.87 17.67
N GLY A 122 -5.16 -14.62 18.55
CA GLY A 122 -5.95 -14.07 19.65
C GLY A 122 -5.72 -14.85 20.94
N LEU A 123 -5.71 -14.13 22.06
CA LEU A 123 -5.64 -14.70 23.41
C LEU A 123 -6.83 -14.16 24.20
N GLN A 124 -7.59 -15.06 24.82
CA GLN A 124 -8.74 -14.69 25.63
C GLN A 124 -8.48 -15.07 27.08
N HIS A 125 -8.58 -14.09 27.97
CA HIS A 125 -8.53 -14.33 29.42
C HIS A 125 -9.95 -14.29 29.95
N TYR A 126 -10.32 -15.29 30.72
CA TYR A 126 -11.62 -15.37 31.35
C TYR A 126 -11.47 -15.99 32.74
N LYS A 127 -12.34 -15.62 33.65
CA LYS A 127 -12.45 -16.30 34.93
C LYS A 127 -13.24 -17.59 34.73
N GLU A 128 -12.64 -18.74 35.02
CA GLU A 128 -13.40 -19.98 35.08
C GLU A 128 -14.55 -19.81 36.06
N THR A 129 -15.77 -20.03 35.57
CA THR A 129 -16.91 -20.23 36.45
C THR A 129 -17.26 -21.72 36.39
N GLY A 130 -17.64 -22.31 37.52
CA GLY A 130 -18.01 -23.73 37.60
C GLY A 130 -19.20 -24.10 36.71
N ASP A 131 -19.75 -25.28 36.91
CA ASP A 131 -20.85 -25.79 36.08
C ASP A 131 -22.05 -24.84 36.09
N ARG A 132 -22.48 -24.44 34.88
CA ARG A 132 -23.65 -23.58 34.68
C ARG A 132 -24.66 -24.29 33.79
N ILE A 133 -25.95 -24.08 34.09
CA ILE A 133 -27.04 -24.43 33.16
C ILE A 133 -27.20 -23.23 32.24
N ILE A 134 -26.97 -23.45 30.94
CA ILE A 134 -27.27 -22.46 29.92
C ILE A 134 -28.70 -22.73 29.44
N VAL A 135 -29.53 -21.70 29.40
CA VAL A 135 -30.89 -21.77 28.87
C VAL A 135 -30.87 -21.14 27.49
N ASP A 136 -30.93 -21.97 26.46
CA ASP A 136 -31.07 -21.53 25.08
C ASP A 136 -32.55 -21.61 24.67
N GLN A 137 -33.04 -20.61 23.94
CA GLN A 137 -34.47 -20.55 23.57
C GLN A 137 -34.89 -21.63 22.57
N SER A 138 -33.95 -22.20 21.81
CA SER A 138 -34.21 -23.25 20.82
C SER A 138 -33.90 -24.67 21.32
N LEU A 139 -32.91 -24.81 22.22
CA LEU A 139 -32.43 -26.10 22.72
C LEU A 139 -32.90 -26.43 24.15
N GLY A 140 -33.50 -25.47 24.86
CA GLY A 140 -33.86 -25.62 26.26
C GLY A 140 -32.64 -25.58 27.20
N PRO A 141 -32.81 -25.96 28.49
CA PRO A 141 -31.73 -25.92 29.47
C PRO A 141 -30.76 -27.09 29.26
N PHE A 142 -29.47 -26.80 29.10
CA PHE A 142 -28.42 -27.82 29.07
C PHE A 142 -27.23 -27.43 29.97
N LYS A 143 -26.59 -28.44 30.56
CA LYS A 143 -25.44 -28.24 31.45
C LYS A 143 -24.15 -28.08 30.64
N VAL A 144 -23.40 -27.02 30.90
CA VAL A 144 -22.07 -26.80 30.32
C VAL A 144 -21.02 -26.86 31.43
N LYS A 145 -20.09 -27.80 31.29
CA LYS A 145 -19.00 -28.02 32.24
C LYS A 145 -17.88 -26.99 32.01
N GLY A 146 -17.75 -26.01 32.90
CA GLY A 146 -16.79 -24.89 32.76
C GLY A 146 -17.16 -23.92 31.63
N GLY A 147 -18.31 -23.26 31.74
CA GLY A 147 -19.02 -22.58 30.66
C GLY A 147 -18.51 -21.21 30.22
N VAL A 148 -17.35 -20.73 30.69
CA VAL A 148 -16.74 -19.49 30.19
C VAL A 148 -15.45 -19.84 29.46
N GLY A 149 -15.27 -19.30 28.25
CA GLY A 149 -13.99 -19.33 27.52
C GLY A 149 -13.55 -20.64 26.88
N LYS A 150 -14.36 -21.70 26.99
CA LYS A 150 -14.21 -22.87 26.12
C LYS A 150 -14.81 -22.56 24.76
N SER A 151 -13.98 -22.60 23.73
CA SER A 151 -14.43 -22.54 22.33
C SER A 151 -15.35 -23.73 22.08
N VAL A 152 -16.64 -23.45 21.86
CA VAL A 152 -17.58 -24.48 21.42
C VAL A 152 -17.43 -24.54 19.90
N LYS A 153 -17.05 -25.72 19.38
CA LYS A 153 -16.87 -25.95 17.94
C LYS A 153 -18.22 -25.78 17.24
N HIS A 154 -18.53 -24.58 16.77
CA HIS A 154 -19.74 -24.34 15.97
C HIS A 154 -19.46 -24.25 14.47
N LEU A 155 -18.20 -24.09 14.03
CA LEU A 155 -17.87 -23.89 12.62
C LEU A 155 -16.49 -24.50 12.28
N CYS A 156 -16.48 -25.82 12.08
CA CYS A 156 -15.56 -26.45 11.13
C CYS A 156 -16.44 -27.30 10.21
N ALA A 157 -16.92 -26.67 9.13
CA ALA A 157 -17.34 -27.35 7.92
C ALA A 157 -16.24 -27.15 6.88
#